data_AF-A0A3A4X6Y6-F1
#
_entry.id   AF-A0A3A4X6Y6-F1
#
_cell.length_a   1.000
_cell.length_b   1.000
_cell.length_c   1.000
_cell.angle_alpha   90.00
_cell.angle_beta   90.00
_cell.angle_gamma   90.00
#
_symmetry.space_group_name_H-M   'P 1'
#
loop_
_entity.id
_entity.type
_entity.pdbx_description
1 polymer ?
#
loop_
_entity_poly.entity_id
_entity_poly.type
_entity_poly.pdbx_seq_one_letter_code
_entity_poly.pdbx_strand_id
1 'polypeptide(L)'
;MLTPACAAAQTHHGGIFRTHTASPSSLDPHTEAAGTTPLITNTPTTHMLRLGPDMTGLEADLAKRWPQIDELTYEFKLHVGGRFHGVPPVDGRELTSSDVKYRIERVAGMHGKAADLKQCYYFEG
;
A
#
# COMPACT_ATOMS: atom_id res chain seq x y z
N MET A 1 23.35 -6.61 -36.70
CA MET A 1 23.89 -7.40 -35.58
C MET A 1 22.90 -7.28 -34.43
N LEU A 2 22.24 -8.38 -34.04
CA LEU A 2 21.23 -8.39 -32.96
C LEU A 2 21.94 -8.60 -31.62
N THR A 3 21.72 -7.69 -30.68
CA THR A 3 22.18 -7.78 -29.28
C THR A 3 21.51 -8.98 -28.59
N PRO A 4 22.24 -9.86 -27.88
CA PRO A 4 21.61 -10.96 -27.16
C PRO A 4 20.82 -10.42 -25.96
N ALA A 5 19.60 -10.91 -25.78
CA ALA A 5 18.81 -10.66 -24.59
C ALA A 5 19.52 -11.27 -23.37
N CYS A 6 19.68 -10.48 -22.31
CA CYS A 6 20.26 -10.93 -21.05
C CYS A 6 19.40 -12.08 -20.50
N ALA A 7 20.02 -13.22 -20.17
CA ALA A 7 19.34 -14.34 -19.53
C ALA A 7 18.68 -13.86 -18.24
N ALA A 8 17.39 -14.18 -18.04
CA ALA A 8 16.67 -13.84 -16.82
C ALA A 8 17.43 -14.41 -15.62
N ALA A 9 17.89 -13.53 -14.73
CA ALA A 9 18.62 -13.92 -13.52
C ALA A 9 17.78 -14.91 -12.71
N GLN A 10 18.42 -15.99 -12.24
CA GLN A 10 17.77 -16.98 -11.39
C GLN A 10 17.33 -16.31 -10.08
N THR A 11 16.06 -16.45 -9.70
CA THR A 11 15.55 -15.87 -8.45
C THR A 11 16.13 -16.62 -7.26
N HIS A 12 16.98 -15.95 -6.47
CA HIS A 12 17.52 -16.50 -5.23
C HIS A 12 16.57 -16.19 -4.07
N HIS A 13 16.15 -17.24 -3.36
CA HIS A 13 15.34 -17.11 -2.15
C HIS A 13 16.20 -17.20 -0.89
N GLY A 14 15.85 -16.41 0.12
CA GLY A 14 16.53 -16.40 1.42
C GLY A 14 17.68 -15.40 1.52
N GLY A 15 18.03 -15.03 2.75
CA GLY A 15 19.07 -14.05 3.06
C GLY A 15 18.60 -12.98 4.05
N ILE A 16 19.54 -12.15 4.51
CA ILE A 16 19.25 -10.99 5.36
C ILE A 16 19.54 -9.73 4.54
N PHE A 17 18.50 -9.00 4.18
CA PHE A 17 18.64 -7.67 3.59
C PHE A 17 18.94 -6.65 4.70
N ARG A 18 20.16 -6.11 4.72
CA ARG A 18 20.56 -5.06 5.66
C ARG A 18 20.51 -3.71 4.95
N THR A 19 19.70 -2.79 5.48
CA THR A 19 19.55 -1.42 4.97
C THR A 19 19.94 -0.40 6.04
N HIS A 20 20.19 0.83 5.63
CA HIS A 20 20.46 1.96 6.51
C HIS A 20 19.43 3.06 6.25
N THR A 21 18.49 3.24 7.17
CA THR A 21 17.44 4.26 7.11
C THR A 21 17.37 5.00 8.43
N ALA A 22 16.76 6.19 8.42
CA ALA A 22 16.37 6.83 9.67
C ALA A 22 15.31 5.98 10.39
N SER A 23 15.20 6.17 11.71
CA SER A 23 14.09 5.58 12.48
C SER A 23 12.78 6.26 12.07
N PRO A 24 11.71 5.49 11.78
CA PRO A 24 10.40 6.05 11.51
C PRO A 24 9.84 6.72 12.77
N SER A 25 9.13 7.82 12.57
CA SER A 25 8.36 8.51 13.62
C SER A 25 7.09 7.75 13.99
N SER A 26 6.55 6.97 13.04
CA SER A 26 5.35 6.16 13.17
C SER A 26 5.42 4.92 12.27
N LEU A 27 4.75 3.85 12.69
CA LEU A 27 4.52 2.67 11.84
C LEU A 27 3.20 2.75 11.05
N ASP A 28 2.39 3.78 11.28
CA ASP A 28 1.19 4.03 10.50
C ASP A 28 1.56 4.78 9.20
N PRO A 29 1.37 4.16 8.01
CA PRO A 29 1.74 4.76 6.73
C PRO A 29 1.00 6.08 6.43
N HIS A 30 -0.10 6.39 7.12
CA HIS A 30 -0.84 7.65 6.94
C HIS A 30 -0.29 8.81 7.78
N THR A 31 0.63 8.54 8.69
CA THR A 31 1.21 9.55 9.60
C THR A 31 2.73 9.67 9.46
N GLU A 32 3.37 8.67 8.86
CA GLU A 32 4.79 8.68 8.55
C GLU A 32 5.08 9.47 7.27
N ALA A 33 6.05 10.39 7.32
CA ALA A 33 6.34 11.31 6.21
C ALA A 33 7.83 11.62 6.02
N ALA A 34 8.72 11.05 6.85
CA ALA A 34 10.16 11.28 6.67
C ALA A 34 10.67 10.56 5.42
N GLY A 35 11.72 11.07 4.77
CA GLY A 35 12.03 10.69 3.39
C GLY A 35 12.24 9.19 3.13
N THR A 36 13.09 8.52 3.92
CA THR A 36 13.46 7.10 3.68
C THR A 36 12.70 6.10 4.55
N THR A 37 11.91 6.58 5.50
CA THR A 37 11.15 5.76 6.45
C THR A 37 9.95 5.03 5.85
N PRO A 38 9.33 5.46 4.72
CA PRO A 38 8.31 4.67 4.02
C PRO A 38 8.78 3.30 3.57
N LEU A 39 10.09 3.08 3.40
CA LEU A 39 10.60 1.73 3.14
C LEU A 39 10.20 0.76 4.27
N ILE A 40 10.19 1.21 5.52
CA ILE A 40 9.84 0.39 6.69
C ILE A 40 8.32 0.22 6.79
N THR A 41 7.54 1.29 6.59
CA THR A 41 6.08 1.25 6.79
C THR A 41 5.34 0.64 5.60
N ASN A 42 5.84 0.81 4.36
CA ASN A 42 5.19 0.26 3.17
C ASN A 42 5.46 -1.24 2.99
N THR A 43 6.65 -1.73 3.36
CA THR A 43 7.01 -3.16 3.20
C THR A 43 6.01 -4.14 3.84
N PRO A 44 5.51 -3.93 5.09
CA PRO A 44 4.52 -4.81 5.70
C PRO A 44 3.08 -4.53 5.27
N THR A 45 2.82 -3.47 4.49
CA THR A 45 1.46 -3.06 4.09
C THR A 45 1.20 -3.28 2.61
N THR A 46 -0.06 -3.50 2.26
CA THR A 46 -0.50 -3.69 0.87
C THR A 46 -1.38 -2.52 0.45
N HIS A 47 -1.37 -2.19 -0.83
CA HIS A 47 -2.17 -1.11 -1.40
C HIS A 47 -3.28 -1.67 -2.29
N MET A 48 -4.29 -0.86 -2.62
CA MET A 48 -5.31 -1.29 -3.60
C MET A 48 -4.69 -1.41 -4.99
N LEU A 49 -3.87 -0.42 -5.33
CA LEU A 49 -3.10 -0.32 -6.55
C LEU A 49 -1.65 -0.04 -6.15
N ARG A 50 -0.71 -0.49 -6.97
CA ARG A 50 0.72 -0.16 -6.82
C ARG A 50 1.24 0.47 -8.10
N LEU A 51 2.33 1.21 -7.99
CA LEU A 51 3.01 1.69 -9.19
C LEU A 51 3.72 0.51 -9.88
N GLY A 52 3.68 0.50 -11.21
CA GLY A 52 4.43 -0.45 -12.01
C GLY A 52 5.94 -0.30 -11.77
N PRO A 53 6.74 -1.36 -12.01
CA PRO A 53 8.18 -1.33 -11.78
C PRO A 53 8.92 -0.30 -12.64
N ASP A 54 8.33 0.11 -13.75
CA ASP A 54 8.82 1.18 -14.64
C ASP A 54 8.37 2.58 -14.21
N MET A 55 7.57 2.68 -13.14
CA MET A 55 7.00 3.91 -12.59
C MET A 55 6.06 4.66 -13.55
N THR A 56 5.60 4.04 -14.64
CA THR A 56 4.81 4.73 -15.68
C THR A 56 3.29 4.56 -15.54
N GLY A 57 2.84 3.58 -14.73
CA GLY A 57 1.43 3.25 -14.62
C GLY A 57 1.06 2.63 -13.27
N LEU A 58 -0.25 2.48 -13.05
CA LEU A 58 -0.83 1.78 -11.92
C LEU A 58 -1.11 0.33 -12.29
N GLU A 59 -0.74 -0.59 -11.40
CA GLU A 59 -0.98 -2.02 -11.49
C GLU A 59 -1.88 -2.49 -10.35
N ALA A 60 -2.59 -3.60 -10.58
CA ALA A 60 -3.33 -4.31 -9.53
C ALA A 60 -2.39 -4.73 -8.40
N ASP A 61 -2.84 -4.51 -7.17
CA ASP A 61 -2.28 -5.12 -5.97
C ASP A 61 -3.41 -5.87 -5.24
N LEU A 62 -4.00 -5.32 -4.17
CA LEU A 62 -5.14 -5.93 -3.51
C LEU A 62 -6.44 -5.87 -4.34
N ALA A 63 -6.56 -4.88 -5.24
CA ALA A 63 -7.69 -4.78 -6.16
C ALA A 63 -7.43 -5.60 -7.43
N LYS A 64 -8.22 -6.66 -7.62
CA LYS A 64 -8.21 -7.51 -8.83
C LYS A 64 -8.64 -6.75 -10.08
N ARG A 65 -9.59 -5.82 -9.95
CA ARG A 65 -10.12 -5.00 -11.05
C ARG A 65 -10.72 -3.72 -10.49
N TRP A 66 -10.60 -2.62 -11.22
CA TRP A 66 -11.18 -1.33 -10.82
C TRP A 66 -11.85 -0.55 -11.98
N PRO A 67 -13.02 -0.97 -12.52
CA PRO A 67 -13.68 -0.15 -13.52
C PRO A 67 -14.11 1.20 -12.95
N GLN A 68 -13.88 2.27 -13.71
CA GLN A 68 -14.57 3.54 -13.52
C GLN A 68 -15.98 3.41 -14.10
N ILE A 69 -17.00 3.62 -13.27
CA ILE A 69 -18.41 3.46 -13.65
C ILE A 69 -18.93 4.76 -14.28
N ASP A 70 -18.53 5.90 -13.73
CA ASP A 70 -18.83 7.25 -14.22
C ASP A 70 -17.71 8.24 -13.79
N GLU A 71 -17.89 9.53 -14.04
CA GLU A 71 -16.88 10.55 -13.77
C GLU A 71 -16.44 10.62 -12.29
N LEU A 72 -17.28 10.20 -11.34
CA LEU A 72 -17.04 10.32 -9.90
C LEU A 72 -17.02 8.98 -9.17
N THR A 73 -17.33 7.86 -9.85
CA THR A 73 -17.52 6.56 -9.23
C THR A 73 -16.55 5.51 -9.75
N TYR A 74 -15.80 4.92 -8.83
CA TYR A 74 -14.93 3.77 -9.10
C TYR A 74 -15.40 2.56 -8.30
N GLU A 75 -15.48 1.41 -8.97
CA GLU A 75 -15.77 0.13 -8.30
C GLU A 75 -14.48 -0.68 -8.17
N PHE A 76 -14.08 -1.04 -6.94
CA PHE A 76 -12.92 -1.90 -6.71
C PHE A 76 -13.35 -3.31 -6.32
N LYS A 77 -12.94 -4.31 -7.11
CA LYS A 77 -13.10 -5.73 -6.79
C LYS A 77 -11.83 -6.26 -6.13
N LEU A 78 -11.92 -6.73 -4.89
CA LEU A 78 -10.77 -7.22 -4.12
C LEU A 78 -10.44 -8.68 -4.44
N HIS A 79 -9.19 -9.07 -4.21
CA HIS A 79 -8.79 -10.48 -4.18
C HIS A 79 -9.44 -11.22 -3.00
N VAL A 80 -9.90 -12.46 -3.24
CA VAL A 80 -10.43 -13.34 -2.19
C VAL A 80 -9.27 -13.99 -1.43
N GLY A 81 -9.39 -14.12 -0.10
CA GLY A 81 -8.40 -14.80 0.72
C GLY A 81 -7.18 -13.97 1.13
N GLY A 82 -7.18 -12.65 0.86
CA GLY A 82 -6.20 -11.74 1.46
C GLY A 82 -6.34 -11.77 2.99
N ARG A 83 -5.23 -11.87 3.72
CA ARG A 83 -5.24 -11.98 5.20
C ARG A 83 -4.30 -10.97 5.83
N PHE A 84 -4.67 -10.51 7.02
CA PHE A 84 -3.77 -9.76 7.86
C PHE A 84 -2.65 -10.66 8.40
N HIS A 85 -1.58 -10.03 8.89
CA HIS A 85 -0.53 -10.73 9.61
C HIS A 85 -1.10 -11.45 10.84
N GLY A 86 -0.51 -12.60 11.19
CA GLY A 86 -0.88 -13.42 12.35
C GLY A 86 -0.40 -12.84 13.68
N VAL A 87 -0.70 -11.56 13.91
CA VAL A 87 -0.34 -10.83 15.13
C VAL A 87 -1.57 -10.11 15.68
N PRO A 88 -1.73 -10.01 17.01
CA PRO A 88 -2.79 -9.21 17.61
C PRO A 88 -2.76 -7.75 17.11
N PRO A 89 -3.92 -7.09 16.94
CA PRO A 89 -5.26 -7.51 17.35
C PRO A 89 -6.07 -8.27 16.28
N VAL A 90 -5.59 -8.34 15.03
CA VAL A 90 -6.34 -8.90 13.89
C VAL A 90 -6.00 -10.36 13.58
N ASP A 91 -4.88 -10.87 14.08
CA ASP A 91 -4.51 -12.29 14.18
C ASP A 91 -4.91 -13.17 12.98
N GLY A 92 -4.44 -12.81 11.78
CA GLY A 92 -4.64 -13.64 10.58
C GLY A 92 -6.05 -13.61 9.99
N ARG A 93 -6.94 -12.74 10.48
CA ARG A 93 -8.28 -12.54 9.94
C ARG A 93 -8.23 -12.20 8.44
N GLU A 94 -9.21 -12.70 7.71
CA GLU A 94 -9.42 -12.35 6.30
C GLU A 94 -9.76 -10.86 6.13
N LEU A 95 -9.13 -10.24 5.13
CA LEU A 95 -9.37 -8.88 4.72
C LEU A 95 -10.69 -8.78 3.97
N THR A 96 -11.48 -7.76 4.31
CA THR A 96 -12.79 -7.50 3.71
C THR A 96 -12.90 -6.08 3.18
N SER A 97 -13.95 -5.79 2.41
CA SER A 97 -14.24 -4.42 1.96
C SER A 97 -14.47 -3.43 3.11
N SER A 98 -14.94 -3.92 4.27
CA SER A 98 -15.11 -3.11 5.48
C SER A 98 -13.79 -2.53 5.99
N ASP A 99 -12.68 -3.26 5.82
CA ASP A 99 -11.34 -2.82 6.23
C ASP A 99 -10.83 -1.69 5.31
N VAL A 100 -11.09 -1.83 4.02
CA VAL A 100 -10.78 -0.79 3.02
C VAL A 100 -11.61 0.46 3.29
N LYS A 101 -12.91 0.29 3.55
CA LYS A 101 -13.80 1.39 3.93
C LYS A 101 -13.29 2.10 5.18
N TYR A 102 -13.02 1.36 6.26
CA TYR A 102 -12.50 1.93 7.49
C TYR A 102 -11.21 2.72 7.26
N ARG A 103 -10.29 2.20 6.44
CA ARG A 103 -9.04 2.89 6.10
C ARG A 103 -9.28 4.22 5.40
N ILE A 104 -10.19 4.27 4.42
CA ILE A 104 -10.53 5.50 3.69
C ILE A 104 -11.23 6.50 4.62
N GLU A 105 -12.23 6.06 5.36
CA GLU A 105 -12.99 6.90 6.30
C GLU A 105 -12.09 7.47 7.40
N ARG A 106 -11.11 6.68 7.88
CA ARG A 106 -10.13 7.14 8.86
C ARG A 106 -9.34 8.30 8.28
N VAL A 107 -8.77 8.17 7.09
CA VAL A 107 -8.00 9.25 6.44
C VAL A 107 -8.87 10.48 6.16
N ALA A 108 -10.14 10.28 5.82
CA ALA A 108 -11.12 11.36 5.67
C ALA A 108 -11.51 12.04 7.00
N GLY A 109 -10.90 11.67 8.12
CA GLY A 109 -11.15 12.27 9.44
C GLY A 109 -12.45 11.80 10.10
N MET A 110 -13.11 10.77 9.57
CA MET A 110 -14.37 10.24 10.12
C MET A 110 -14.15 9.36 11.36
N HIS A 111 -12.91 8.89 11.56
CA HIS A 111 -12.52 8.08 12.71
C HIS A 111 -11.26 8.65 13.37
N GLY A 112 -11.24 8.73 14.70
CA GLY A 112 -10.12 9.28 15.47
C GLY A 112 -10.12 10.82 15.50
N LYS A 113 -8.98 11.43 15.87
CA LYS A 113 -8.83 12.90 15.81
C LYS A 113 -8.21 13.27 14.47
N ALA A 114 -8.89 14.11 13.68
CA ALA A 114 -8.41 14.56 12.36
C ALA A 114 -7.00 15.20 12.41
N ALA A 115 -6.65 15.88 13.51
CA ALA A 115 -5.35 16.49 13.73
C ALA A 115 -4.18 15.47 13.80
N ASP A 116 -4.47 14.19 14.03
CA ASP A 116 -3.46 13.13 14.11
C ASP A 116 -3.03 12.63 12.71
N LEU A 117 -3.83 12.92 11.67
CA LEU A 117 -3.61 12.50 10.29
C LEU A 117 -2.94 13.64 9.52
N LYS A 118 -1.69 13.91 9.90
CA LYS A 118 -0.90 15.08 9.47
C LYS A 118 -0.59 15.14 7.96
N GLN A 119 -0.86 14.07 7.22
CA GLN A 119 -0.64 13.95 5.77
C GLN A 119 -1.95 14.06 4.95
N CYS A 120 -2.91 14.85 5.44
CA CYS A 120 -4.05 15.27 4.64
C CYS A 120 -3.69 16.59 3.95
N TYR A 121 -3.22 16.52 2.70
CA TYR A 121 -3.15 17.69 1.84
C TYR A 121 -4.58 18.07 1.46
N TYR A 122 -5.23 18.89 2.29
CA TYR A 122 -6.46 19.57 1.89
C TYR A 122 -6.08 20.56 0.79
N PHE A 123 -6.56 20.33 -0.42
CA PHE A 123 -6.64 21.39 -1.41
C PHE A 123 -7.81 22.27 -0.96
N GLU A 124 -7.51 23.44 -0.39
CA GLU A 124 -8.53 24.47 -0.23
C GLU A 124 -9.02 24.86 -1.63
N GLY A 125 -10.33 24.75 -1.85
CA GLY A 125 -11.01 25.21 -3.07
C GLY A 125 -11.25 26.71 -3.04
#